data_AF-A0A7C3L4A2-F1
#
_entry.id   AF-A0A7C3L4A2-F1
#
_cell.length_a   1.000
_cell.length_b   1.000
_cell.length_c   1.000
_cell.angle_alpha   90.00
_cell.angle_beta   90.00
_cell.angle_gamma   90.00
#
_symmetry.space_group_name_H-M   'P 1'
#
loop_
_entity.id
_entity.type
_entity.pdbx_description
1 polymer ?
#
loop_
_entity_poly.entity_id
_entity_poly.type
_entity_poly.pdbx_seq_one_letter_code
_entity_poly.pdbx_strand_id
1 'polypeptide(L)'
;MNKLLIVWSSSEIEVAKKMILLYGSVMLPRNYWDEAHIMIWGPSAKLLAENVELQKMVVKVQATGVKFSCCVVCSDDYGVTEKLVSLGIEMTHTGERLTESLQSDWKVLTF
;
A
#
# COMPACT_ATOMS: atom_id res chain seq x y z
N MET A 1 12.21 -2.14 17.27
CA MET A 1 11.08 -1.55 16.53
C MET A 1 10.65 -2.53 15.47
N ASN A 2 9.43 -3.04 15.55
CA ASN A 2 8.86 -4.00 14.62
C ASN A 2 8.27 -3.23 13.44
N LYS A 3 8.76 -3.50 12.22
CA LYS A 3 8.35 -2.80 10.99
C LYS A 3 7.82 -3.78 9.95
N LEU A 4 6.69 -3.45 9.32
CA LEU A 4 6.05 -4.28 8.30
C LEU A 4 5.81 -3.53 6.99
N LEU A 5 6.33 -4.10 5.90
CA LEU A 5 6.02 -3.70 4.53
C LEU A 5 5.05 -4.71 3.93
N ILE A 6 3.90 -4.24 3.43
CA ILE A 6 3.01 -5.04 2.61
C ILE A 6 3.16 -4.59 1.16
N VAL A 7 3.56 -5.49 0.28
CA VAL A 7 3.53 -5.30 -1.16
C VAL A 7 2.14 -5.73 -1.66
N TRP A 8 1.32 -4.75 -2.03
CA TRP A 8 0.04 -4.99 -2.66
C TRP A 8 0.25 -4.98 -4.18
N SER A 9 0.28 -6.16 -4.78
CA SER A 9 0.45 -6.35 -6.22
C SER A 9 -0.76 -6.94 -6.92
N SER A 10 -1.54 -7.78 -6.24
CA SER A 10 -2.74 -8.41 -6.81
C SER A 10 -3.87 -7.42 -7.09
N SER A 11 -4.57 -7.65 -8.21
CA SER A 11 -5.84 -7.01 -8.58
C SER A 11 -7.07 -7.76 -8.07
N GLU A 12 -6.89 -8.77 -7.21
CA GLU A 12 -8.01 -9.50 -6.60
C GLU A 12 -8.60 -8.64 -5.47
N ILE A 13 -9.89 -8.31 -5.61
CA ILE A 13 -10.55 -7.31 -4.78
C ILE A 13 -10.75 -7.80 -3.33
N GLU A 14 -10.99 -9.09 -3.11
CA GLU A 14 -11.16 -9.62 -1.76
C GLU A 14 -9.83 -9.71 -1.01
N VAL A 15 -8.70 -9.96 -1.68
CA VAL A 15 -7.36 -9.83 -1.09
C VAL A 15 -7.13 -8.39 -0.62
N ALA A 16 -7.47 -7.39 -1.44
CA ALA A 16 -7.39 -6.00 -1.05
C ALA A 16 -8.27 -5.69 0.17
N LYS A 17 -9.54 -6.11 0.16
CA LYS A 17 -10.54 -5.77 1.20
C LYS A 17 -10.34 -6.54 2.50
N LYS A 18 -10.16 -7.86 2.42
CA LYS A 18 -10.20 -8.78 3.57
C LYS A 18 -8.83 -9.09 4.15
N MET A 19 -7.76 -8.86 3.38
CA MET A 19 -6.40 -9.01 3.87
C MET A 19 -5.75 -7.65 4.05
N ILE A 20 -5.41 -6.97 2.96
CA ILE A 20 -4.47 -5.84 2.98
C ILE A 20 -5.03 -4.64 3.75
N LEU A 21 -6.23 -4.18 3.39
CA LEU A 21 -6.83 -2.99 3.98
C LEU A 21 -7.53 -3.27 5.32
N LEU A 22 -8.10 -4.48 5.50
CA LEU A 22 -8.64 -4.89 6.80
C LEU A 22 -7.51 -4.97 7.85
N TYR A 23 -6.44 -5.69 7.56
CA TYR A 23 -5.29 -5.77 8.46
C TYR A 23 -4.61 -4.40 8.62
N GLY A 24 -4.48 -3.66 7.51
CA GLY A 24 -4.07 -2.25 7.47
C GLY A 24 -4.75 -1.40 8.52
N SER A 25 -6.07 -1.50 8.62
CA SER A 25 -6.87 -0.66 9.50
C SER A 25 -6.69 -0.93 11.00
N VAL A 26 -6.06 -2.04 11.38
CA VAL A 26 -5.95 -2.46 12.78
C VAL A 26 -4.51 -2.65 13.26
N MET A 27 -3.54 -2.75 12.35
CA MET A 27 -2.19 -3.19 12.72
C MET A 27 -1.44 -2.21 13.62
N LEU A 28 -1.56 -0.90 13.38
CA LEU A 28 -0.99 0.13 14.24
C LEU A 28 -1.88 0.44 15.45
N PRO A 29 -3.22 0.64 15.32
CA PRO A 29 -4.08 0.93 16.47
C PRO A 29 -4.08 -0.15 17.56
N ARG A 30 -3.74 -1.40 17.20
CA ARG A 30 -3.63 -2.52 18.14
C ARG A 30 -2.20 -2.80 18.59
N ASN A 31 -1.23 -1.96 18.23
CA ASN A 31 0.19 -2.12 18.55
C ASN A 31 0.76 -3.48 18.11
N TYR A 32 0.30 -4.02 16.97
CA TYR A 32 0.92 -5.22 16.39
C TYR A 32 2.26 -4.90 15.72
N TRP A 33 2.39 -3.68 15.19
CA TRP A 33 3.60 -3.15 14.60
C TRP A 33 3.83 -1.72 15.09
N ASP A 34 5.11 -1.33 15.19
CA ASP A 34 5.49 0.04 15.53
C ASP A 34 5.44 0.94 14.28
N GLU A 35 5.78 0.38 13.11
CA GLU A 35 5.70 1.07 11.83
C GLU A 35 5.15 0.13 10.75
N ALA A 36 4.31 0.66 9.88
CA ALA A 36 3.76 -0.08 8.76
C ALA A 36 3.65 0.76 7.49
N HIS A 37 3.93 0.12 6.36
CA HIS A 37 3.85 0.71 5.04
C HIS A 37 3.18 -0.24 4.06
N ILE A 38 2.23 0.25 3.27
CA ILE A 38 1.60 -0.50 2.18
C ILE A 38 2.11 0.08 0.85
N MET A 39 2.83 -0.75 0.10
CA MET A 39 3.41 -0.39 -1.19
C MET A 39 2.62 -1.02 -2.32
N ILE A 40 2.02 -0.18 -3.15
CA ILE A 40 1.21 -0.56 -4.30
C ILE A 40 2.13 -0.72 -5.51
N TRP A 41 2.11 -1.88 -6.16
CA TRP A 41 2.96 -2.15 -7.31
C TRP A 41 2.28 -3.08 -8.29
N GLY A 42 2.11 -2.65 -9.54
CA GLY A 42 1.55 -3.48 -10.60
C GLY A 42 0.03 -3.28 -10.68
N PRO A 43 -0.76 -4.32 -11.00
CA PRO A 43 -2.16 -4.15 -11.37
C PRO A 43 -3.06 -3.66 -10.22
N SER A 44 -2.60 -3.76 -8.97
CA SER A 44 -3.22 -3.13 -7.80
C SER A 44 -3.36 -1.60 -7.92
N ALA A 45 -2.45 -0.93 -8.61
CA ALA A 45 -2.52 0.53 -8.83
C ALA A 45 -3.77 0.92 -9.61
N LYS A 46 -4.04 0.22 -10.72
CA LYS A 46 -5.24 0.42 -11.53
C LYS A 46 -6.51 0.06 -10.75
N LEU A 47 -6.51 -1.10 -10.07
CA LEU A 47 -7.63 -1.53 -9.23
C LEU A 47 -8.01 -0.44 -8.20
N LEU A 48 -7.03 0.10 -7.48
CA LEU A 48 -7.27 1.13 -6.47
C LEU A 48 -7.80 2.44 -7.10
N ALA A 49 -7.25 2.85 -8.23
CA ALA A 49 -7.65 4.07 -8.92
C ALA A 49 -9.10 4.04 -9.44
N GLU A 50 -9.58 2.87 -9.87
CA GLU A 50 -10.92 2.69 -10.45
C GLU A 50 -11.98 2.31 -9.41
N ASN A 51 -11.59 1.90 -8.20
CA ASN A 51 -12.52 1.41 -7.18
C ASN A 51 -12.72 2.39 -6.01
N VAL A 52 -13.89 3.05 -5.98
CA VAL A 52 -14.25 4.03 -4.93
C VAL A 52 -14.35 3.42 -3.53
N GLU A 53 -14.72 2.14 -3.40
CA GLU A 53 -14.76 1.47 -2.10
C GLU A 53 -13.36 1.31 -1.52
N LEU A 54 -12.41 0.84 -2.34
CA LEU A 54 -11.01 0.70 -1.94
C LEU A 54 -10.38 2.05 -1.59
N GLN A 55 -10.70 3.12 -2.33
CA GLN A 55 -10.25 4.48 -2.02
C GLN A 55 -10.70 4.92 -0.62
N LYS A 56 -11.97 4.69 -0.28
CA LYS A 56 -12.49 4.98 1.07
C LYS A 56 -11.79 4.17 2.14
N MET A 57 -11.46 2.91 1.87
CA MET A 57 -10.72 2.06 2.80
C MET A 57 -9.27 2.54 2.97
N VAL A 58 -8.57 2.92 1.91
CA VAL A 58 -7.20 3.48 1.98
C VAL A 58 -7.17 4.72 2.86
N VAL A 59 -8.12 5.65 2.69
CA VAL A 59 -8.19 6.86 3.54
C VAL A 59 -8.38 6.50 5.02
N LYS A 60 -9.21 5.50 5.32
CA LYS A 60 -9.38 5.00 6.70
C LYS A 60 -8.08 4.40 7.25
N VAL A 61 -7.33 3.65 6.44
CA VAL A 61 -6.07 3.04 6.85
C VAL A 61 -4.99 4.10 7.06
N GLN A 62 -4.89 5.09 6.16
CA GLN A 62 -3.97 6.23 6.31
C GLN A 62 -4.21 7.00 7.61
N ALA A 63 -5.47 7.19 8.01
CA ALA A 63 -5.83 7.85 9.28
C ALA A 63 -5.30 7.12 10.53
N THR A 64 -4.88 5.85 10.41
CA THR A 64 -4.24 5.10 11.51
C THR A 64 -2.73 5.31 11.60
N GLY A 65 -2.13 6.03 10.65
CA GLY A 65 -0.69 6.26 10.56
C GLY A 65 0.06 5.33 9.60
N VAL A 66 -0.63 4.35 8.99
CA VAL A 66 -0.04 3.49 7.97
C VAL A 66 0.29 4.31 6.73
N LYS A 67 1.54 4.24 6.29
CA LYS A 67 2.04 4.97 5.11
C LYS A 67 1.73 4.20 3.83
N PHE A 68 1.58 4.92 2.73
CA PHE A 68 1.33 4.34 1.41
C PHE A 68 2.28 4.91 0.37
N SER A 69 2.74 4.05 -0.53
CA SER A 69 3.43 4.47 -1.75
C SER A 69 2.96 3.64 -2.94
N CYS A 70 3.16 4.14 -4.16
CA CYS A 70 2.89 3.44 -5.40
C CYS A 70 4.07 3.52 -6.35
N CYS A 71 4.27 2.47 -7.14
CA CYS A 71 5.24 2.46 -8.25
C CYS A 71 4.87 3.53 -9.28
N VAL A 72 5.73 4.55 -9.43
CA VAL A 72 5.52 5.66 -10.37
C VAL A 72 5.41 5.18 -11.82
N VAL A 73 6.23 4.19 -12.21
CA VAL A 73 6.19 3.61 -13.56
C VAL A 73 4.83 2.94 -13.83
N CYS A 74 4.34 2.13 -12.88
CA CYS A 74 3.04 1.47 -13.05
C CYS A 74 1.88 2.47 -13.07
N SER A 75 1.91 3.49 -12.20
CA SER A 75 0.83 4.49 -12.16
C SER A 75 0.79 5.33 -13.43
N ASP A 76 1.95 5.66 -14.00
CA ASP A 76 2.08 6.38 -15.27
C ASP A 76 1.60 5.51 -16.44
N ASP A 77 2.04 4.24 -16.51
CA ASP A 77 1.63 3.29 -17.55
C ASP A 77 0.11 3.06 -17.58
N TYR A 78 -0.54 3.05 -16.41
CA TYR A 78 -1.99 2.93 -16.30
C TYR A 78 -2.73 4.26 -16.44
N GLY A 79 -2.04 5.40 -16.47
CA GLY A 79 -2.65 6.74 -16.52
C GLY A 79 -3.43 7.11 -15.26
N VAL A 80 -3.01 6.60 -14.09
CA VAL A 80 -3.72 6.76 -12.81
C VAL A 80 -2.96 7.58 -11.76
N THR A 81 -1.79 8.11 -12.10
CA THR A 81 -0.91 8.88 -11.19
C THR A 81 -1.64 9.99 -10.47
N GLU A 82 -2.32 10.90 -11.18
CA GLU A 82 -3.05 12.02 -10.55
C GLU A 82 -4.12 11.54 -9.57
N LYS A 83 -4.84 10.48 -9.93
CA LYS A 83 -5.88 9.90 -9.08
C LYS A 83 -5.29 9.36 -7.79
N LEU A 84 -4.19 8.62 -7.84
CA LEU A 84 -3.55 8.07 -6.64
C LEU A 84 -2.88 9.15 -5.79
N VAL A 85 -2.26 10.16 -6.40
CA VAL A 85 -1.73 11.34 -5.69
C VAL A 85 -2.83 12.09 -4.94
N SER A 86 -4.03 12.22 -5.53
CA SER A 86 -5.18 12.87 -4.86
C SER A 86 -5.65 12.14 -3.59
N LEU A 87 -5.26 10.87 -3.41
CA LEU A 87 -5.50 10.08 -2.20
C LEU A 87 -4.37 10.22 -1.16
N GLY A 88 -3.38 11.09 -1.39
CA GLY A 88 -2.23 11.25 -0.52
C GLY A 88 -1.25 10.07 -0.55
N ILE A 89 -1.19 9.34 -1.67
CA ILE A 89 -0.25 8.23 -1.87
C ILE A 89 1.02 8.77 -2.53
N GLU A 90 2.17 8.42 -1.97
CA GLU A 90 3.48 8.82 -2.51
C GLU A 90 3.81 8.02 -3.78
N MET A 91 4.04 8.70 -4.91
CA MET A 91 4.54 8.04 -6.13
C MET A 91 6.06 7.97 -6.07
N THR A 92 6.63 6.77 -6.17
CA THR A 92 8.08 6.56 -6.00
C THR A 92 8.58 5.37 -6.83
N HIS A 93 9.90 5.24 -6.95
CA HIS A 93 10.53 4.03 -7.48
C HIS A 93 10.53 2.95 -6.39
N THR A 94 9.49 2.12 -6.38
CA THR A 94 9.24 1.10 -5.35
C THR A 94 10.32 0.01 -5.27
N GLY A 95 11.16 -0.14 -6.30
CA GLY A 95 12.28 -1.06 -6.29
C GLY A 95 13.28 -0.76 -5.17
N GLU A 96 13.65 0.51 -5.00
CA GLU A 96 14.59 0.94 -3.96
C GLU A 96 14.03 0.62 -2.56
N ARG A 97 12.79 1.05 -2.29
CA ARG A 97 12.11 0.78 -1.01
C ARG A 97 12.01 -0.71 -0.70
N LEU A 98 11.69 -1.55 -1.69
CA LEU A 98 11.62 -3.00 -1.49
C LEU A 98 13.00 -3.58 -1.16
N THR A 99 14.03 -3.20 -1.92
CA THR A 99 15.40 -3.65 -1.71
C THR A 99 15.91 -3.24 -0.32
N GLU A 100 15.73 -1.98 0.08
CA GLU A 100 16.10 -1.48 1.40
C GLU A 100 15.38 -2.24 2.53
N SER A 101 14.08 -2.49 2.36
CA SER A 101 13.28 -3.20 3.36
C SER A 101 13.75 -4.64 3.52
N LEU A 102 13.99 -5.35 2.42
CA LEU A 102 14.49 -6.74 2.43
C LEU A 102 15.92 -6.86 2.99
N GLN A 103 16.75 -5.84 2.81
CA GLN A 103 18.12 -5.78 3.34
C GLN A 103 18.19 -5.23 4.78
N SER A 104 17.05 -4.89 5.37
CA SER A 104 16.92 -4.35 6.72
C SER A 104 16.02 -5.23 7.58
N ASP A 105 15.73 -4.80 8.82
CA ASP A 105 14.87 -5.54 9.76
C ASP A 105 13.35 -5.46 9.44
N TRP A 106 12.96 -5.00 8.25
CA TRP A 106 11.56 -5.00 7.88
C TRP A 106 11.08 -6.43 7.62
N LYS A 107 9.89 -6.76 8.12
CA LYS A 107 9.17 -7.93 7.63
C LYS A 107 8.44 -7.54 6.35
N VAL A 108 8.42 -8.42 5.37
CA VAL A 108 7.79 -8.18 4.07
C VAL A 108 6.75 -9.26 3.81
N LEU A 109 5.54 -8.83 3.48
CA LEU A 109 4.47 -9.69 2.97
C LEU A 109 4.10 -9.25 1.56
N THR A 110 3.83 -10.19 0.67
CA THR A 110 3.53 -9.92 -0.74
C THR A 110 2.21 -10.58 -1.12
N PHE A 111 1.33 -9.83 -1.77
CA PHE A 111 -0.01 -10.28 -2.18
C PHE A 111 -0.33 -9.92 -3.61
#